data_AF-A0A917GUI3-F1
#
_entry.id   AF-A0A917GUI3-F1
#
_cell.length_a   1.000
_cell.length_b   1.000
_cell.length_c   1.000
_cell.angle_alpha   90.00
_cell.angle_beta   90.00
_cell.angle_gamma   90.00
#
_symmetry.space_group_name_H-M   'P 1'
#
loop_
_entity.id
_entity.type
_entity.pdbx_description
1 polymer ?
#
loop_
_entity_poly.entity_id
_entity_poly.type
_entity_poly.pdbx_seq_one_letter_code
_entity_poly.pdbx_strand_id
1 'polypeptide(L)'
;MAITDILATVKNNGARHVCVTGGEPLAQPNCLVLLRELCDAGFEVSIETSGAMDIASVDPRVSVVMDLKTPGSNECDRNLMSNITHLKLKDQVKFVICDRRDYDWAKAKMDQYDLRSRVDEILFSPSFAQVTAKDLAEWILTDRLAVRMQLQLHKFIWGDEPGH
;
A
#
# COMPACT_ATOMS: atom_id res chain seq x y z
N MET A 1 19.86 -4.35 13.07
CA MET A 1 19.72 -5.81 12.90
C MET A 1 20.31 -6.17 11.54
N ALA A 2 21.11 -7.24 11.44
CA ALA A 2 21.61 -7.66 10.13
C ALA A 2 20.48 -8.29 9.31
N ILE A 3 20.58 -8.24 7.97
CA ILE A 3 19.58 -8.87 7.09
C ILE A 3 19.46 -10.37 7.39
N THR A 4 20.57 -11.03 7.69
CA THR A 4 20.61 -12.45 8.08
C THR A 4 19.76 -12.76 9.31
N ASP A 5 19.76 -11.87 10.30
CA ASP A 5 18.96 -12.04 11.50
C ASP A 5 17.47 -11.88 11.19
N ILE A 6 17.12 -10.91 10.33
CA ILE A 6 15.75 -10.68 9.87
C ILE A 6 15.24 -11.93 9.14
N LEU A 7 16.01 -12.48 8.20
CA LEU A 7 15.65 -13.70 7.45
C LEU A 7 15.44 -14.90 8.39
N ALA A 8 16.30 -15.06 9.39
CA ALA A 8 16.17 -16.13 10.39
C ALA A 8 14.87 -15.97 11.20
N THR A 9 14.56 -14.76 11.66
CA THR A 9 13.31 -14.46 12.38
C THR A 9 12.08 -14.74 11.51
N VAL A 10 12.07 -14.24 10.27
CA VAL A 10 10.95 -14.46 9.34
C VAL A 10 10.73 -15.94 9.07
N LYS A 11 11.81 -16.70 8.84
CA LYS A 11 11.73 -18.16 8.64
C LYS A 11 11.16 -18.89 9.85
N ASN A 12 11.55 -18.48 11.07
CA ASN A 12 11.06 -19.09 12.30
C ASN A 12 9.58 -18.82 12.58
N ASN A 13 9.02 -17.74 12.03
CA ASN A 13 7.58 -17.44 12.14
C ASN A 13 6.71 -18.37 11.28
N GLY A 14 7.29 -19.12 10.33
CA GLY A 14 6.57 -20.07 9.49
C GLY A 14 5.63 -19.44 8.45
N ALA A 15 5.67 -18.12 8.27
CA ALA A 15 4.84 -17.41 7.30
C ALA A 15 5.41 -17.55 5.88
N ARG A 16 4.52 -17.77 4.89
CA ARG A 16 4.87 -17.77 3.46
C ARG A 16 4.93 -16.36 2.87
N HIS A 17 4.04 -15.48 3.34
CA HIS A 17 3.92 -14.11 2.86
C HIS A 17 4.62 -13.16 3.82
N VAL A 18 5.39 -12.23 3.27
CA VAL A 18 6.15 -11.24 4.03
C VAL A 18 5.84 -9.86 3.48
N CYS A 19 5.20 -9.02 4.29
CA CYS A 19 4.98 -7.62 3.98
C CYS A 19 6.10 -6.78 4.61
N VAL A 20 6.88 -6.08 3.78
CA VAL A 20 7.86 -5.10 4.24
C VAL A 20 7.19 -3.72 4.27
N THR A 21 7.08 -3.17 5.48
CA THR A 21 6.41 -1.89 5.75
C THR A 21 7.18 -1.12 6.85
N GLY A 22 6.60 -0.05 7.40
CA GLY A 22 7.16 0.74 8.50
C GLY A 22 6.75 2.21 8.39
N GLY A 23 7.71 3.12 8.56
CA GLY A 23 7.58 4.48 8.05
C GLY A 23 7.58 4.46 6.51
N GLU A 24 8.60 5.06 5.90
CA GLU A 24 8.88 4.81 4.47
C GLU A 24 9.95 3.72 4.35
N PRO A 25 9.61 2.47 3.99
CA PRO A 25 10.60 1.38 3.92
C PRO A 25 11.72 1.69 2.92
N LEU A 26 11.43 2.32 1.79
CA LEU A 26 12.44 2.65 0.77
C LEU A 26 13.42 3.76 1.20
N ALA A 27 13.14 4.47 2.30
CA ALA A 27 14.09 5.39 2.90
C ALA A 27 15.21 4.67 3.70
N GLN A 28 15.04 3.37 3.98
CA GLN A 28 16.05 2.57 4.68
C GLN A 28 17.12 2.09 3.68
N PRO A 29 18.43 2.30 3.93
CA PRO A 29 19.50 1.99 2.98
C PRO A 29 19.51 0.54 2.46
N ASN A 30 19.09 -0.40 3.30
CA ASN A 30 19.14 -1.83 3.01
C ASN A 30 17.78 -2.42 2.57
N CYS A 31 16.76 -1.60 2.34
CA CYS A 31 15.42 -2.09 1.99
C CYS A 31 15.44 -2.93 0.71
N LEU A 32 16.03 -2.41 -0.36
CA LEU A 32 16.12 -3.12 -1.64
C LEU A 32 16.87 -4.45 -1.53
N VAL A 33 17.93 -4.48 -0.72
CA VAL A 33 18.66 -5.72 -0.45
C VAL A 33 17.78 -6.71 0.29
N LEU A 34 17.11 -6.28 1.37
CA LEU A 34 16.22 -7.14 2.14
C LEU A 34 15.10 -7.75 1.27
N LEU A 35 14.46 -6.95 0.41
CA LEU A 35 13.42 -7.40 -0.50
C LEU A 35 13.91 -8.52 -1.42
N ARG A 36 15.08 -8.35 -2.03
CA ARG A 36 15.69 -9.36 -2.91
C ARG A 36 16.00 -10.64 -2.14
N GLU A 37 16.64 -10.54 -0.98
CA GLU A 37 17.03 -11.70 -0.18
C GLU A 37 15.81 -12.49 0.35
N LEU A 38 14.71 -11.80 0.68
CA LEU A 38 13.45 -12.47 1.03
C LEU A 38 12.87 -13.25 -0.17
N CYS A 39 12.89 -12.66 -1.36
CA CYS A 39 12.47 -13.38 -2.57
C CYS A 39 13.39 -14.56 -2.89
N ASP A 40 14.71 -14.43 -2.71
CA ASP A 40 15.68 -15.49 -2.94
C ASP A 40 15.51 -16.65 -1.93
N ALA A 41 15.07 -16.34 -0.71
CA ALA A 41 14.69 -17.34 0.29
C ALA A 41 13.35 -18.03 0.02
N GLY A 42 12.64 -17.65 -1.05
CA GLY A 42 11.40 -18.30 -1.50
C GLY A 42 10.11 -17.74 -0.89
N PHE A 43 10.17 -16.58 -0.23
CA PHE A 43 8.97 -15.92 0.31
C PHE A 43 8.17 -15.20 -0.78
N GLU A 44 6.87 -15.07 -0.56
CA GLU A 44 6.01 -14.17 -1.32
C GLU A 44 6.04 -12.79 -0.67
N VAL A 45 6.72 -11.85 -1.32
CA VAL A 45 7.04 -10.55 -0.72
C VAL A 45 6.14 -9.46 -1.28
N SER A 46 5.59 -8.65 -0.38
CA SER A 46 4.99 -7.36 -0.73
C SER A 46 5.72 -6.22 -0.01
N ILE A 47 5.61 -5.01 -0.56
CA ILE A 47 6.05 -3.78 0.09
C ILE A 47 4.88 -2.79 0.18
N GLU A 48 4.66 -2.22 1.37
CA GLU A 48 3.78 -1.07 1.54
C GLU A 48 4.61 0.22 1.60
N THR A 49 4.43 1.11 0.62
CA THR A 49 5.17 2.38 0.50
C THR A 49 4.22 3.56 0.34
N SER A 50 4.64 4.75 0.79
CA SER A 50 3.89 5.99 0.60
C SER A 50 3.96 6.52 -0.84
N GLY A 51 4.82 5.96 -1.69
CA GLY A 51 5.07 6.47 -3.03
C GLY A 51 5.87 7.77 -3.06
N ALA A 52 6.47 8.19 -1.95
CA ALA A 52 7.37 9.34 -1.90
C ALA A 52 8.80 9.04 -2.41
N MET A 53 9.21 7.77 -2.36
CA MET A 53 10.51 7.29 -2.86
C MET A 53 10.32 6.54 -4.18
N ASP A 54 11.34 6.55 -5.03
CA ASP A 54 11.31 5.87 -6.32
C ASP A 54 11.21 4.34 -6.16
N ILE A 55 10.24 3.73 -6.85
CA ILE A 55 10.00 2.28 -6.84
C ILE A 55 10.66 1.53 -8.00
N ALA A 56 11.33 2.22 -8.94
CA ALA A 56 11.89 1.61 -10.14
C ALA A 56 12.88 0.48 -9.88
N SER A 57 13.61 0.55 -8.75
CA SER A 57 14.62 -0.45 -8.35
C SER A 57 14.08 -1.58 -7.47
N VAL A 58 12.77 -1.61 -7.19
CA VAL A 58 12.14 -2.70 -6.45
C VAL A 58 12.21 -3.99 -7.26
N ASP A 59 12.63 -5.08 -6.61
CA ASP A 59 12.75 -6.40 -7.25
C ASP A 59 11.44 -6.78 -7.94
N PRO A 60 11.47 -7.20 -9.23
CA PRO A 60 10.27 -7.48 -10.00
C PRO A 60 9.43 -8.65 -9.48
N ARG A 61 9.89 -9.42 -8.48
CA ARG A 61 9.11 -10.45 -7.77
C ARG A 61 8.25 -9.86 -6.65
N VAL A 62 8.64 -8.73 -6.05
CA VAL A 62 7.91 -8.06 -4.96
C VAL A 62 6.63 -7.40 -5.49
N SER A 63 5.48 -7.63 -4.86
CA SER A 63 4.25 -6.87 -5.14
C SER A 63 4.29 -5.52 -4.41
N VAL A 64 4.06 -4.42 -5.14
CA VAL A 64 4.04 -3.08 -4.57
C VAL A 64 2.61 -2.71 -4.19
N VAL A 65 2.39 -2.31 -2.94
CA VAL A 65 1.18 -1.65 -2.48
C VAL A 65 1.53 -0.19 -2.23
N MET A 66 1.21 0.67 -3.20
CA MET A 66 1.54 2.09 -3.14
C MET A 66 0.36 2.88 -2.58
N ASP A 67 0.54 3.53 -1.43
CA ASP A 67 -0.44 4.40 -0.78
C ASP A 67 -0.34 5.83 -1.35
N LEU A 68 -1.14 6.12 -2.37
CA LEU A 68 -1.15 7.43 -3.02
C LEU A 68 -1.85 8.45 -2.12
N LYS A 69 -1.07 9.32 -1.50
CA LYS A 69 -1.53 10.22 -0.44
C LYS A 69 -2.55 11.22 -0.95
N THR A 70 -3.72 11.22 -0.35
CA THR A 70 -4.82 12.14 -0.67
C THR A 70 -4.57 13.54 -0.06
N PRO A 71 -5.23 14.60 -0.54
CA PRO A 71 -5.13 15.94 0.05
C PRO A 71 -5.37 15.98 1.57
N GLY A 72 -6.37 15.27 2.07
CA GLY A 72 -6.71 15.22 3.49
C GLY A 72 -5.64 14.56 4.38
N SER A 73 -4.68 13.83 3.80
CA SER A 73 -3.53 13.31 4.54
C SER A 73 -2.51 14.39 4.94
N ASN A 74 -2.56 15.57 4.31
CA ASN A 74 -1.52 16.62 4.35
C ASN A 74 -0.15 16.21 3.79
N GLU A 75 -0.07 15.05 3.12
CA GLU A 75 1.17 14.51 2.55
C GLU A 75 1.06 14.35 1.02
N CYS A 76 0.00 14.88 0.40
CA CYS A 76 -0.26 14.77 -1.04
C CYS A 76 0.90 15.30 -1.90
N ASP A 77 1.57 16.36 -1.45
CA ASP A 77 2.70 16.98 -2.17
C ASP A 77 3.97 16.12 -2.13
N ARG A 78 4.02 15.10 -1.28
CA ARG A 78 5.13 14.14 -1.23
C ARG A 78 5.04 13.03 -2.27
N ASN A 79 3.89 12.85 -2.91
CA ASN A 79 3.71 11.80 -3.91
C ASN A 79 4.67 12.01 -5.09
N LEU A 80 5.53 11.02 -5.35
CA LEU A 80 6.34 10.99 -6.55
C LEU A 80 5.54 10.36 -7.69
N MET A 81 4.80 11.18 -8.44
CA MET A 81 3.82 10.70 -9.44
C MET A 81 4.45 9.85 -10.57
N SER A 82 5.76 9.97 -10.83
CA SER A 82 6.46 9.12 -11.80
C SER A 82 6.41 7.64 -11.43
N ASN A 83 6.26 7.30 -10.15
CA ASN A 83 6.11 5.92 -9.67
C ASN A 83 4.95 5.18 -10.32
N ILE A 84 3.88 5.89 -10.70
CA ILE A 84 2.71 5.28 -11.35
C ILE A 84 3.11 4.54 -12.65
N THR A 85 4.15 5.00 -13.34
CA THR A 85 4.63 4.37 -14.57
C THR A 85 5.42 3.08 -14.33
N HIS A 86 5.86 2.83 -13.10
CA HIS A 86 6.62 1.63 -12.71
C HIS A 86 5.73 0.52 -12.16
N LEU A 87 4.46 0.82 -11.86
CA LEU A 87 3.47 -0.15 -11.39
C LEU A 87 3.16 -1.19 -12.46
N LYS A 88 2.89 -2.41 -11.99
CA LYS A 88 2.61 -3.60 -12.80
C LYS A 88 1.26 -4.20 -12.40
N LEU A 89 0.74 -5.09 -13.25
CA LEU A 89 -0.56 -5.75 -13.06
C LEU A 89 -0.70 -6.59 -11.77
N LYS A 90 0.38 -6.82 -11.03
CA LYS A 90 0.40 -7.54 -9.75
C LYS A 90 0.47 -6.62 -8.54
N ASP A 91 0.62 -5.33 -8.78
CA ASP A 91 0.75 -4.29 -7.77
C ASP A 91 -0.63 -3.76 -7.41
N GLN A 92 -0.71 -2.92 -6.40
CA GLN A 92 -1.94 -2.32 -5.89
C GLN A 92 -1.72 -0.83 -5.64
N VAL A 93 -2.76 -0.03 -5.89
CA VAL A 93 -2.78 1.38 -5.46
C VAL A 93 -3.81 1.52 -4.36
N LYS A 94 -3.39 2.05 -3.22
CA LYS A 94 -4.23 2.32 -2.06
C LYS A 94 -4.46 3.82 -1.92
N PHE A 95 -5.70 4.18 -1.58
CA PHE A 95 -6.08 5.51 -1.18
C PHE A 95 -6.71 5.44 0.21
N VAL A 96 -6.10 6.12 1.18
CA VAL A 96 -6.74 6.36 2.48
C VAL A 96 -7.62 7.60 2.36
N ILE A 97 -8.93 7.42 2.50
CA ILE A 97 -9.95 8.45 2.30
C ILE A 97 -10.25 9.14 3.63
N CYS A 98 -9.83 10.39 3.78
CA CYS A 98 -10.05 11.17 5.01
C CYS A 98 -11.38 11.94 5.01
N ASP A 99 -11.91 12.26 3.84
CA ASP A 99 -13.21 12.92 3.66
C ASP A 99 -13.78 12.69 2.24
N ARG A 100 -14.91 13.34 1.93
CA ARG A 100 -15.54 13.23 0.60
C ARG A 100 -14.69 13.86 -0.53
N ARG A 101 -13.89 14.89 -0.24
CA ARG A 101 -13.02 15.54 -1.24
C ARG A 101 -11.89 14.60 -1.64
N ASP A 102 -11.34 13.86 -0.68
CA ASP A 102 -10.35 12.81 -0.94
C ASP A 102 -10.92 11.70 -1.83
N TYR A 103 -12.17 11.28 -1.58
CA TYR A 103 -12.84 10.29 -2.42
C TYR A 103 -12.99 10.77 -3.87
N ASP A 104 -13.47 11.99 -4.08
CA ASP A 104 -13.64 12.56 -5.42
C ASP A 104 -12.28 12.78 -6.11
N TRP A 105 -11.25 13.18 -5.34
CA TRP A 105 -9.88 13.31 -5.83
C TRP A 105 -9.29 11.95 -6.24
N ALA A 106 -9.47 10.92 -5.43
CA ALA A 106 -8.98 9.57 -5.71
C ALA A 106 -9.61 8.99 -6.99
N LYS A 107 -10.92 9.22 -7.19
CA LYS A 107 -11.61 8.88 -8.45
C LYS A 107 -10.96 9.58 -9.65
N ALA A 108 -10.75 10.89 -9.56
CA ALA A 108 -10.13 11.66 -10.63
C ALA A 108 -8.72 11.16 -10.94
N LYS A 109 -7.93 10.79 -9.93
CA LYS A 109 -6.57 10.24 -10.12
C LYS A 109 -6.59 8.85 -10.74
N MET A 110 -7.51 7.99 -10.30
CA MET A 110 -7.71 6.68 -10.92
C MET A 110 -7.94 6.80 -12.42
N ASP A 111 -8.84 7.70 -12.84
CA ASP A 111 -9.16 7.90 -14.24
C ASP A 111 -8.02 8.62 -14.99
N GLN A 112 -7.40 9.65 -14.38
CA GLN A 112 -6.28 10.39 -14.96
C GLN A 112 -5.11 9.47 -15.35
N TYR A 113 -4.81 8.48 -14.51
CA TYR A 113 -3.66 7.58 -14.70
C TYR A 113 -4.03 6.22 -15.28
N ASP A 114 -5.32 5.99 -15.58
CA ASP A 114 -5.84 4.71 -16.03
C ASP A 114 -5.39 3.55 -15.12
N LEU A 115 -5.51 3.74 -13.80
CA LEU A 115 -4.96 2.78 -12.83
C LEU A 115 -5.56 1.38 -12.99
N ARG A 116 -6.80 1.27 -13.47
CA ARG A 116 -7.51 0.00 -13.64
C ARG A 116 -6.86 -0.92 -14.66
N SER A 117 -6.15 -0.38 -15.64
CA SER A 117 -5.41 -1.18 -16.62
C SER A 117 -3.96 -1.47 -16.19
N ARG A 118 -3.51 -0.86 -15.08
CA ARG A 118 -2.11 -0.89 -14.64
C ARG A 118 -1.84 -1.78 -13.46
N VAL A 119 -2.78 -1.89 -12.54
CA VAL A 119 -2.63 -2.62 -11.27
C VAL A 119 -3.73 -3.67 -11.09
N ASP A 120 -3.47 -4.63 -10.21
CA ASP A 120 -4.41 -5.72 -9.89
C ASP A 120 -5.65 -5.15 -9.18
N GLU A 121 -5.41 -4.34 -8.16
CA GLU A 121 -6.46 -3.77 -7.32
C GLU A 121 -6.22 -2.28 -7.03
N ILE A 122 -7.32 -1.55 -7.01
CA ILE A 122 -7.38 -0.20 -6.47
C ILE A 122 -8.17 -0.28 -5.16
N LEU A 123 -7.50 0.09 -4.07
CA LEU A 123 -8.00 -0.05 -2.72
C LEU A 123 -8.45 1.31 -2.19
N PHE A 124 -9.71 1.39 -1.76
CA PHE A 124 -10.23 2.55 -1.03
C PHE A 124 -10.41 2.15 0.43
N SER A 125 -9.66 2.82 1.31
CA SER A 125 -9.65 2.52 2.74
C SER A 125 -10.16 3.74 3.51
N PRO A 126 -11.14 3.61 4.42
CA PRO A 126 -11.59 4.75 5.21
C PRO A 126 -10.52 5.09 6.24
N SER A 127 -10.17 6.38 6.34
CA SER A 127 -9.30 6.84 7.42
C SER A 127 -9.96 6.62 8.77
N PHE A 128 -9.21 6.03 9.70
CA PHE A 128 -9.73 5.65 11.02
C PHE A 128 -10.28 6.85 11.77
N ALA A 129 -11.48 6.72 12.34
CA ALA A 129 -12.23 7.75 13.06
C ALA A 129 -12.64 9.00 12.24
N GLN A 130 -12.24 9.15 10.98
CA GLN A 130 -12.62 10.30 10.12
C GLN A 130 -13.76 9.95 9.16
N VAL A 131 -13.72 8.78 8.54
CA VAL A 131 -14.77 8.29 7.63
C VAL A 131 -15.25 6.94 8.13
N THR A 132 -16.57 6.77 8.25
CA THR A 132 -17.10 5.46 8.64
C THR A 132 -17.03 4.48 7.47
N ALA A 133 -16.89 3.18 7.77
CA ALA A 133 -16.96 2.14 6.75
C ALA A 133 -18.26 2.22 5.94
N LYS A 134 -19.37 2.56 6.60
CA LYS A 134 -20.67 2.73 5.96
C LYS A 134 -20.65 3.86 4.94
N ASP A 135 -20.16 5.04 5.31
CA ASP A 135 -20.16 6.20 4.41
C ASP A 135 -19.34 5.94 3.15
N LEU A 136 -18.14 5.37 3.31
CA LEU A 136 -17.29 5.02 2.16
C LEU A 136 -17.96 3.96 1.26
N ALA A 137 -18.61 2.95 1.84
CA ALA A 137 -19.35 1.95 1.08
C ALA A 137 -20.51 2.58 0.31
N GLU A 138 -21.29 3.48 0.93
CA GLU A 138 -22.39 4.19 0.29
C GLU A 138 -21.91 5.06 -0.88
N TRP A 139 -20.76 5.73 -0.75
CA TRP A 139 -20.17 6.51 -1.84
C TRP A 139 -19.77 5.61 -3.02
N ILE A 140 -19.05 4.52 -2.74
CA ILE A 140 -18.62 3.54 -3.76
C ILE A 140 -19.84 2.95 -4.49
N LEU A 141 -20.88 2.56 -3.75
CA LEU A 141 -22.11 1.99 -4.32
C LEU A 141 -22.89 3.00 -5.17
N THR A 142 -23.00 4.24 -4.69
CA THR A 142 -23.70 5.31 -5.41
C THR A 142 -23.06 5.57 -6.77
N ASP A 143 -21.73 5.61 -6.82
CA ASP A 143 -20.99 5.86 -8.05
C ASP A 143 -20.73 4.60 -8.88
N ARG A 144 -21.08 3.42 -8.36
CA ARG A 144 -20.76 2.11 -8.95
C ARG A 144 -19.26 2.01 -9.26
N LEU A 145 -18.44 2.49 -8.33
CA LEU A 145 -17.00 2.61 -8.53
C LEU A 145 -16.36 1.22 -8.50
N ALA A 146 -15.61 0.87 -9.55
CA ALA A 146 -14.93 -0.41 -9.67
C ALA A 146 -13.62 -0.42 -8.85
N VAL A 147 -13.75 -0.42 -7.53
CA VAL A 147 -12.65 -0.46 -6.56
C VAL A 147 -12.94 -1.50 -5.49
N ARG A 148 -11.91 -1.97 -4.79
CA ARG A 148 -12.08 -2.76 -3.58
C ARG A 148 -12.06 -1.85 -2.36
N MET A 149 -13.10 -1.95 -1.54
CA MET A 149 -13.06 -1.34 -0.22
C MET A 149 -12.19 -2.18 0.72
N GLN A 150 -11.16 -1.59 1.31
CA GLN A 150 -10.27 -2.27 2.26
C GLN A 150 -10.41 -1.66 3.65
N LEU A 151 -10.83 -2.47 4.62
CA LEU A 151 -10.84 -2.08 6.02
C LEU A 151 -9.50 -2.36 6.69
N GLN A 152 -9.11 -1.53 7.65
CA GLN A 152 -7.98 -1.81 8.54
C GLN A 152 -8.37 -2.89 9.55
N LEU A 153 -8.52 -4.14 9.09
CA LEU A 153 -9.03 -5.27 9.88
C LEU A 153 -8.26 -5.47 11.19
N HIS A 154 -6.95 -5.23 11.19
CA HIS A 154 -6.13 -5.33 12.40
C HIS A 154 -6.65 -4.43 13.52
N LYS A 155 -7.16 -3.22 13.21
CA LYS A 155 -7.74 -2.31 14.21
C LYS A 155 -9.05 -2.82 14.81
N PHE A 156 -9.79 -3.63 14.07
CA PHE A 156 -11.00 -4.27 14.57
C PHE A 156 -10.70 -5.49 15.42
N ILE A 157 -9.63 -6.24 15.09
CA ILE A 157 -9.28 -7.50 15.75
C ILE A 157 -8.44 -7.25 17.00
N TRP A 158 -7.39 -6.44 16.89
CA TRP A 158 -6.39 -6.20 17.93
C TRP A 158 -6.33 -4.75 18.41
N GLY A 159 -7.11 -3.85 17.83
CA GLY A 159 -7.00 -2.41 18.13
C GLY A 159 -5.78 -1.77 17.46
N ASP A 160 -5.38 -0.61 17.97
CA ASP A 160 -4.22 0.16 17.45
C ASP A 160 -2.93 -0.26 18.17
N GLU A 161 -2.73 -1.57 18.35
CA GLU A 161 -1.58 -2.14 19.06
C GLU A 161 -0.47 -2.59 18.08
N PRO A 162 0.81 -2.26 18.34
CA PRO A 162 1.93 -2.68 17.49
C PRO A 162 2.40 -4.11 17.79
N GLY A 163 2.69 -4.89 16.75
CA GLY A 163 3.45 -6.16 16.86
C GLY A 163 2.64 -7.42 17.20
N HIS A 164 1.33 -7.41 16.94
CA HIS A 164 0.42 -8.54 17.14
C HIS A 164 0.31 -9.45 15.93
#